data_AF-A0A645CX55-F1
#
_entry.id   AF-A0A645CX55-F1
#
_cell.length_a   1.000
_cell.length_b   1.000
_cell.length_c   1.000
_cell.angle_alpha   90.00
_cell.angle_beta   90.00
_cell.angle_gamma   90.00
#
_symmetry.space_group_name_H-M   'P 1'
#
loop_
_entity.id
_entity.type
_entity.pdbx_description
1 polymer ?
#
loop_
_entity_poly.entity_id
_entity_poly.type
_entity_poly.pdbx_seq_one_letter_code
_entity_poly.pdbx_strand_id
1 'polypeptide(L)'
;MFIAFSFVPMISAFLQECEAQKKAAGYCALTFAGLYAIVILLVYFAQTTAVRLDGLDEQAAKIIDYQKFGLFFSYDLLGYGLMALSTFFTGLTIQAKTKADKWLKWLLLIHGVFFISCFIIPMTGMFSPDMQGSYWIGVAVLEFWCAYFTPVGILSFLHFKRT
;
A
#
# COMPACT_ATOMS: atom_id res chain seq x y z
N MET A 1 -3.65 5.49 7.36
CA MET A 1 -5.13 5.59 7.39
C MET A 1 -5.74 6.28 6.17
N PHE A 2 -5.46 7.56 5.89
CA PHE A 2 -6.13 8.30 4.78
C PHE A 2 -5.88 7.72 3.38
N ILE A 3 -4.71 7.14 3.14
CA ILE A 3 -4.41 6.42 1.89
C ILE A 3 -5.40 5.27 1.69
N ALA A 4 -5.74 4.51 2.74
CA ALA A 4 -6.72 3.43 2.63
C ALA A 4 -8.11 3.94 2.21
N PHE A 5 -8.53 5.08 2.76
CA PHE A 5 -9.82 5.68 2.43
C PHE A 5 -9.89 6.22 1.00
N SER A 6 -8.79 6.70 0.42
CA SER A 6 -8.75 7.17 -0.97
C SER A 6 -8.44 6.07 -1.97
N PHE A 7 -7.67 5.05 -1.58
CA PHE A 7 -7.23 3.98 -2.46
C PHE A 7 -8.38 3.08 -2.92
N VAL A 8 -9.26 2.64 -2.00
CA VAL A 8 -10.38 1.76 -2.36
C VAL A 8 -11.33 2.41 -3.39
N PRO A 9 -11.80 3.66 -3.21
CA PRO A 9 -12.58 4.34 -4.23
C PRO A 9 -11.85 4.50 -5.57
N MET A 10 -10.55 4.80 -5.55
CA MET A 10 -9.75 4.90 -6.77
C MET A 10 -9.72 3.57 -7.54
N ILE A 11 -9.51 2.44 -6.86
CA ILE A 11 -9.53 1.11 -7.50
C ILE A 11 -10.95 0.76 -7.99
N SER A 12 -12.00 1.15 -7.26
CA SER A 12 -13.38 0.99 -7.70
C SER A 12 -13.65 1.76 -9.00
N ALA A 13 -13.12 2.97 -9.16
CA ALA A 13 -13.25 3.76 -10.38
C ALA A 13 -12.56 3.06 -11.57
N PHE A 14 -11.33 2.56 -11.37
CA PHE A 14 -10.65 1.76 -12.40
C PHE A 14 -11.41 0.48 -12.77
N LEU A 15 -12.03 -0.20 -11.79
CA LEU A 15 -12.89 -1.36 -12.07
C LEU A 15 -14.13 -0.94 -12.87
N GLN A 16 -14.72 0.23 -12.61
CA GLN A 16 -15.90 0.70 -13.33
C GLN A 16 -15.60 0.89 -14.83
N GLU A 17 -14.51 1.56 -15.16
CA GLU A 17 -14.06 1.83 -16.55
C GLU A 17 -13.49 0.59 -17.27
N CYS A 18 -13.17 -0.46 -16.52
CA CYS A 18 -12.61 -1.69 -17.05
C CYS A 18 -13.52 -2.36 -18.10
N GLU A 19 -12.91 -2.77 -19.20
CA GLU A 19 -13.47 -3.64 -20.25
C GLU A 19 -14.08 -4.92 -19.65
N ALA A 20 -15.17 -5.42 -20.25
CA ALA A 20 -15.85 -6.62 -19.78
C ALA A 20 -14.91 -7.84 -19.67
N GLN A 21 -13.99 -8.00 -20.62
CA GLN A 21 -13.04 -9.12 -20.66
C GLN A 21 -11.98 -9.07 -19.55
N LYS A 22 -11.79 -7.91 -18.91
CA LYS A 22 -10.78 -7.68 -17.87
C LYS A 22 -11.38 -7.53 -16.47
N LYS A 23 -12.70 -7.67 -16.32
CA LYS A 23 -13.40 -7.52 -15.03
C LYS A 23 -12.86 -8.46 -13.95
N ALA A 24 -12.43 -9.66 -14.30
CA ALA A 24 -11.80 -10.59 -13.35
C ALA A 24 -10.57 -9.95 -12.67
N ALA A 25 -9.67 -9.32 -13.45
CA ALA A 25 -8.52 -8.60 -12.89
C ALA A 25 -8.98 -7.40 -12.04
N GLY A 26 -10.01 -6.67 -12.47
CA GLY A 26 -10.56 -5.57 -11.68
C GLY A 26 -11.15 -6.01 -10.33
N TYR A 27 -11.83 -7.15 -10.26
CA TYR A 27 -12.33 -7.71 -9.00
C TYR A 27 -11.19 -8.17 -8.09
N CYS A 28 -10.14 -8.79 -8.65
CA CYS A 28 -8.91 -9.07 -7.89
C CYS A 28 -8.32 -7.78 -7.32
N ALA A 29 -8.19 -6.74 -8.14
CA ALA A 29 -7.67 -5.44 -7.71
C ALA A 29 -8.46 -4.86 -6.54
N LEU A 30 -9.80 -4.81 -6.66
CA LEU A 30 -10.68 -4.27 -5.62
C LEU A 30 -10.64 -5.12 -4.34
N THR A 31 -10.57 -6.45 -4.47
CA THR A 31 -10.47 -7.36 -3.32
C THR A 31 -9.18 -7.10 -2.53
N PHE A 32 -8.04 -7.04 -3.21
CA PHE A 32 -6.77 -6.73 -2.57
C PHE A 32 -6.73 -5.31 -1.99
N ALA A 33 -7.38 -4.34 -2.63
CA ALA A 33 -7.54 -2.99 -2.08
C ALA A 33 -8.33 -2.99 -0.76
N GLY A 34 -9.40 -3.78 -0.69
CA GLY A 34 -10.19 -3.96 0.54
C GLY A 34 -9.38 -4.61 1.65
N LEU A 35 -8.63 -5.68 1.34
CA LEU A 35 -7.75 -6.35 2.31
C LEU A 35 -6.66 -5.40 2.83
N TYR A 36 -6.02 -4.65 1.94
CA TYR A 36 -5.08 -3.58 2.30
C TYR A 36 -5.72 -2.60 3.28
N ALA A 37 -6.90 -2.07 2.93
CA ALA A 37 -7.59 -1.09 3.76
C ALA A 37 -7.90 -1.65 5.15
N ILE A 38 -8.41 -2.87 5.26
CA ILE A 38 -8.71 -3.50 6.55
C ILE A 38 -7.44 -3.60 7.41
N VAL A 39 -6.34 -4.13 6.87
CA VAL A 39 -5.09 -4.31 7.61
C VAL A 39 -4.55 -2.97 8.12
N ILE A 40 -4.47 -1.98 7.24
CA ILE A 40 -3.98 -0.64 7.60
C ILE A 40 -4.90 0.05 8.60
N LEU A 41 -6.22 -0.02 8.42
CA LEU A 41 -7.15 0.59 9.36
C LEU A 41 -7.03 -0.04 10.75
N LEU A 42 -6.90 -1.36 10.86
CA LEU A 42 -6.70 -2.04 12.14
C LEU A 42 -5.43 -1.56 12.85
N VAL A 43 -4.31 -1.50 12.14
CA VAL A 43 -3.02 -1.08 12.69
C VAL A 43 -3.06 0.37 13.17
N TYR A 44 -3.49 1.30 12.31
CA TYR A 44 -3.53 2.73 12.67
C TYR A 44 -4.60 3.06 13.70
N PHE A 45 -5.77 2.41 13.65
CA PHE A 45 -6.81 2.61 14.66
C PHE A 45 -6.29 2.18 16.04
N ALA A 46 -5.71 0.99 16.14
CA ALA A 46 -5.14 0.49 17.39
C ALA A 46 -4.00 1.38 17.93
N GLN A 47 -3.10 1.89 17.06
CA GLN A 47 -2.07 2.85 17.47
C GLN A 47 -2.68 4.13 18.03
N THR A 48 -3.62 4.73 17.33
CA THR A 48 -4.23 6.01 17.76
C THR A 48 -5.02 5.85 19.05
N THR A 49 -5.72 4.73 19.25
CA THR A 49 -6.44 4.46 20.49
C THR A 49 -5.49 4.18 21.65
N ALA A 50 -4.45 3.36 21.43
CA ALA A 50 -3.47 3.02 22.48
C ALA A 50 -2.70 4.26 22.94
N VAL A 51 -2.24 5.11 22.02
CA VAL A 51 -1.54 6.37 22.36
C VAL A 51 -2.46 7.35 23.09
N ARG A 52 -3.75 7.39 22.73
CA ARG A 52 -4.68 8.37 23.27
C ARG A 52 -5.27 7.97 24.63
N LEU A 53 -5.53 6.70 24.83
CA LEU A 53 -6.30 6.19 25.97
C LEU A 53 -5.43 5.51 27.03
N ASP A 54 -4.29 4.93 26.65
CA ASP A 54 -3.41 4.21 27.55
C ASP A 54 -2.08 4.94 27.74
N GLY A 55 -1.42 4.67 28.87
CA GLY A 55 -0.01 4.99 29.05
C GLY A 55 0.81 3.94 28.32
N LEU A 56 1.44 4.32 27.20
CA LEU A 56 2.26 3.43 26.37
C LEU A 56 3.45 2.88 27.17
N ASP A 57 3.28 1.71 27.77
CA ASP A 57 4.36 1.01 28.45
C ASP A 57 5.38 0.44 27.43
N GLU A 58 6.53 -0.03 27.93
CA GLU A 58 7.58 -0.53 27.05
C GLU A 58 7.18 -1.78 26.25
N GLN A 59 6.29 -2.63 26.79
CA GLN A 59 5.86 -3.85 26.12
C GLN A 59 4.91 -3.53 24.97
N ALA A 60 3.92 -2.67 25.22
CA ALA A 60 3.03 -2.14 24.20
C ALA A 60 3.82 -1.41 23.11
N ALA A 61 4.80 -0.59 23.50
CA ALA A 61 5.66 0.11 22.54
C ALA A 61 6.40 -0.88 21.63
N LYS A 62 6.95 -1.99 22.14
CA LYS A 62 7.63 -3.01 21.30
C LYS A 62 6.71 -3.63 20.24
N ILE A 63 5.40 -3.60 20.43
CA ILE A 63 4.42 -4.17 19.50
C ILE A 63 3.97 -3.12 18.48
N ILE A 64 3.64 -1.91 18.93
CA ILE A 64 2.94 -0.91 18.12
C ILE A 64 3.83 0.23 17.59
N ASP A 65 5.01 0.45 18.17
CA ASP A 65 5.95 1.47 17.70
C ASP A 65 6.72 0.97 16.47
N TYR A 66 6.53 1.65 15.35
CA TYR A 66 7.18 1.29 14.09
C TYR A 66 8.70 1.46 14.15
N GLN A 67 9.23 2.33 15.02
CA GLN A 67 10.67 2.47 15.21
C GLN A 67 11.31 1.22 15.80
N LYS A 68 10.51 0.35 16.44
CA LYS A 68 10.95 -0.90 17.05
C LYS A 68 10.76 -2.10 16.13
N PHE A 69 10.25 -1.90 14.91
CA PHE A 69 10.01 -2.95 13.91
C PHE A 69 9.18 -4.14 14.44
N GLY A 70 8.23 -3.86 15.34
CA GLY A 70 7.38 -4.86 15.98
C GLY A 70 6.29 -5.45 15.08
N LEU A 71 5.33 -6.13 15.70
CA LEU A 71 4.21 -6.79 15.01
C LEU A 71 3.46 -5.86 14.06
N PHE A 72 3.16 -4.63 14.50
CA PHE A 72 2.39 -3.69 13.70
C PHE A 72 3.15 -3.22 12.47
N PHE A 73 4.48 -3.09 12.55
CA PHE A 73 5.31 -2.82 11.37
C PHE A 73 5.25 -3.96 10.35
N SER A 74 5.24 -5.22 10.82
CA SER A 74 5.08 -6.38 9.93
C SER A 74 3.70 -6.41 9.26
N TYR A 75 2.64 -6.05 9.98
CA TYR A 75 1.30 -5.94 9.41
C TYR A 75 1.16 -4.77 8.44
N ASP A 76 1.83 -3.66 8.71
CA ASP A 76 1.89 -2.52 7.80
C ASP A 76 2.53 -2.92 6.46
N LEU A 77 3.68 -3.62 6.51
CA LEU A 77 4.33 -4.17 5.33
C LEU A 77 3.44 -5.17 4.59
N LEU A 78 2.75 -6.08 5.30
CA LEU A 78 1.76 -6.98 4.68
C LEU A 78 0.68 -6.16 3.95
N GLY A 79 0.16 -5.11 4.59
CA GLY A 79 -0.77 -4.16 3.97
C GLY A 79 -0.22 -3.59 2.67
N TYR A 80 0.97 -3.01 2.67
CA TYR A 80 1.59 -2.48 1.44
C TYR A 80 1.83 -3.55 0.38
N GLY A 81 2.14 -4.78 0.77
CA GLY A 81 2.19 -5.93 -0.14
C GLY A 81 0.84 -6.20 -0.82
N LEU A 82 -0.26 -6.15 -0.07
CA LEU A 82 -1.61 -6.28 -0.62
C LEU A 82 -1.97 -5.11 -1.54
N MET A 83 -1.55 -3.88 -1.20
CA MET A 83 -1.66 -2.74 -2.12
C MET A 83 -0.90 -3.00 -3.42
N ALA A 84 0.31 -3.57 -3.36
CA ALA A 84 1.10 -3.89 -4.55
C ALA A 84 0.41 -4.90 -5.49
N LEU A 85 -0.24 -5.92 -4.92
CA LEU A 85 -1.09 -6.83 -5.71
C LEU A 85 -2.27 -6.08 -6.32
N SER A 86 -2.94 -5.24 -5.55
CA SER A 86 -4.07 -4.44 -6.03
C SER A 86 -3.70 -3.55 -7.22
N THR A 87 -2.58 -2.83 -7.14
CA THR A 87 -2.10 -2.00 -8.25
C THR A 87 -1.71 -2.84 -9.45
N PHE A 88 -1.06 -3.99 -9.26
CA PHE A 88 -0.70 -4.89 -10.36
C PHE A 88 -1.93 -5.30 -11.16
N PHE A 89 -2.96 -5.79 -10.48
CA PHE A 89 -4.21 -6.16 -11.13
C PHE A 89 -4.92 -4.97 -11.76
N THR A 90 -4.83 -3.78 -11.16
CA THR A 90 -5.33 -2.53 -11.75
C THR A 90 -4.59 -2.18 -13.04
N GLY A 91 -3.26 -2.36 -13.09
CA GLY A 91 -2.48 -2.17 -14.32
C GLY A 91 -2.93 -3.07 -15.47
N LEU A 92 -3.45 -4.28 -15.16
CA LEU A 92 -4.02 -5.19 -16.16
C LEU A 92 -5.36 -4.70 -16.72
N THR A 93 -6.15 -3.92 -15.96
CA THR A 93 -7.44 -3.40 -16.41
C THR A 93 -7.32 -2.20 -17.35
N ILE A 94 -6.26 -1.40 -17.20
CA ILE A 94 -6.08 -0.16 -17.97
C ILE A 94 -5.94 -0.42 -19.47
N GLN A 95 -6.81 0.22 -20.24
CA GLN A 95 -6.69 0.37 -21.69
C GLN A 95 -5.85 1.61 -22.00
N ALA A 96 -4.59 1.39 -22.34
CA ALA A 96 -3.66 2.48 -22.57
C ALA A 96 -3.85 3.12 -23.95
N LYS A 97 -4.67 4.18 -24.02
CA LYS A 97 -4.94 4.94 -25.25
C LYS A 97 -3.92 6.06 -25.47
N THR A 98 -3.45 6.68 -24.39
CA THR A 98 -2.49 7.78 -24.42
C THR A 98 -1.12 7.38 -23.87
N LYS A 99 -0.10 8.22 -24.13
CA LYS A 99 1.24 8.03 -23.54
C LYS A 99 1.20 8.07 -22.00
N ALA A 100 0.33 8.91 -21.42
CA ALA A 100 0.10 8.99 -19.98
C ALA A 100 -0.47 7.67 -19.43
N ASP A 101 -1.47 7.09 -20.10
CA ASP A 101 -2.06 5.81 -19.67
C ASP A 101 -1.06 4.65 -19.77
N LYS A 102 -0.16 4.68 -20.77
CA LYS A 102 0.92 3.69 -20.89
C LYS A 102 1.86 3.77 -19.69
N TRP A 103 2.26 4.98 -19.28
CA TRP A 103 3.09 5.18 -18.09
C TRP A 103 2.38 4.76 -16.81
N LEU A 104 1.11 5.16 -16.64
CA LEU A 104 0.29 4.76 -15.49
C LEU A 104 0.22 3.24 -15.38
N LYS A 105 -0.12 2.57 -16.48
CA LYS A 105 -0.18 1.12 -16.56
C LYS A 105 1.15 0.48 -16.16
N TRP A 106 2.27 0.95 -16.70
CA TRP A 106 3.58 0.40 -16.38
C TRP A 106 3.97 0.59 -14.92
N LEU A 107 3.72 1.77 -14.34
CA LEU A 107 3.94 2.01 -12.91
C LEU A 107 3.11 1.02 -12.07
N LEU A 108 1.81 0.90 -12.34
CA LEU A 108 0.95 -0.01 -11.59
C LEU A 108 1.38 -1.49 -11.70
N LEU A 109 1.85 -1.93 -12.87
CA LEU A 109 2.36 -3.30 -13.07
C LEU A 109 3.69 -3.54 -12.36
N ILE A 110 4.66 -2.62 -12.49
CA ILE A 110 5.98 -2.73 -11.86
C ILE A 110 5.84 -2.74 -10.33
N HIS A 111 4.89 -1.96 -9.81
CA HIS A 111 4.62 -1.91 -8.37
C HIS A 111 4.32 -3.28 -7.77
N GLY A 112 3.71 -4.20 -8.55
CA GLY A 112 3.45 -5.58 -8.12
C GLY A 112 4.68 -6.35 -7.66
N VAL A 113 5.89 -6.01 -8.14
CA VAL A 113 7.15 -6.66 -7.73
C VAL A 113 7.41 -6.48 -6.24
N PHE A 114 7.00 -5.36 -5.65
CA PHE A 114 7.19 -5.09 -4.23
C PHE A 114 6.37 -5.98 -3.30
N PHE A 115 5.39 -6.74 -3.82
CA PHE A 115 4.70 -7.75 -3.02
C PHE A 115 5.70 -8.73 -2.42
N ILE A 116 6.70 -9.17 -3.19
CA ILE A 116 7.68 -10.18 -2.75
C ILE A 116 8.49 -9.66 -1.57
N SER A 117 9.01 -8.43 -1.66
CA SER A 117 9.79 -7.84 -0.58
C SER A 117 8.94 -7.57 0.66
N CYS A 118 7.74 -7.02 0.49
CA CYS A 118 6.83 -6.73 1.60
C CYS A 118 6.32 -8.00 2.30
N PHE A 119 6.18 -9.10 1.58
CA PHE A 119 5.70 -10.37 2.13
C PHE A 119 6.82 -11.18 2.78
N ILE A 120 7.96 -11.33 2.10
CA ILE A 120 9.02 -12.26 2.53
C ILE A 120 9.95 -11.65 3.57
N ILE A 121 10.40 -10.39 3.38
CA ILE A 121 11.44 -9.80 4.25
C ILE A 121 11.04 -9.81 5.74
N PRO A 122 9.81 -9.47 6.14
CA PRO A 122 9.41 -9.53 7.55
C PRO A 122 9.57 -10.92 8.18
N MET A 123 9.35 -11.98 7.40
CA MET A 123 9.46 -13.38 7.88
C MET A 123 10.91 -13.81 8.09
N THR A 124 11.88 -13.13 7.51
CA THR A 124 13.30 -13.46 7.66
C THR A 124 13.90 -12.99 8.99
N GLY A 125 13.16 -12.19 9.78
CA GLY A 125 13.69 -11.56 11.00
C GLY A 125 14.71 -10.44 10.73
N MET A 126 14.83 -10.00 9.47
CA MET A 126 15.74 -8.91 9.07
C MET A 126 15.43 -7.60 9.80
N PHE A 127 14.17 -7.35 10.12
CA PHE A 127 13.75 -6.22 10.93
C PHE A 127 13.59 -6.66 12.39
N SER A 128 14.39 -6.10 13.29
CA SER A 128 14.31 -6.40 14.72
C SER A 128 14.43 -5.14 15.59
N PRO A 129 13.88 -5.15 16.82
CA PRO A 129 14.02 -4.05 17.77
C PRO A 129 15.48 -3.71 18.14
N ASP A 130 16.40 -4.65 17.90
CA ASP A 130 17.82 -4.54 18.26
C ASP A 130 18.65 -3.83 17.17
N MET A 131 18.05 -3.47 16.03
CA MET A 131 18.70 -2.70 14.96
C MET A 131 18.99 -1.25 15.40
N GLN A 132 20.09 -1.03 16.12
CA GLN A 132 20.51 0.32 16.52
C GLN A 132 20.84 1.21 15.31
N GLY A 133 20.36 2.46 15.31
CA GLY A 133 20.71 3.48 14.30
C GLY A 133 19.96 3.38 12.96
N SER A 134 18.89 2.59 12.88
CA SER A 134 18.18 2.27 11.63
C SER A 134 16.92 3.13 11.36
N TYR A 135 16.63 4.14 12.19
CA TYR A 135 15.45 5.00 12.03
C TYR A 135 15.34 5.65 10.65
N TRP A 136 16.48 6.03 10.05
CA TRP A 136 16.52 6.64 8.73
C TRP A 136 16.07 5.70 7.61
N ILE A 137 16.17 4.37 7.79
CA ILE A 137 15.77 3.37 6.79
C ILE A 137 14.25 3.43 6.60
N GLY A 138 13.49 3.49 7.70
CA GLY A 138 12.03 3.62 7.64
C GLY A 138 11.60 4.90 6.93
N VAL A 139 12.28 6.02 7.22
CA VAL A 139 12.05 7.30 6.55
C VAL A 139 12.33 7.20 5.05
N ALA A 140 13.50 6.67 4.67
CA ALA A 140 13.90 6.53 3.27
C ALA A 140 12.93 5.65 2.47
N VAL A 141 12.47 4.54 3.06
CA VAL A 141 11.46 3.67 2.43
C VAL A 141 10.13 4.42 2.23
N LEU A 142 9.68 5.18 3.22
CA LEU A 142 8.44 5.95 3.11
C LEU A 142 8.53 7.07 2.07
N GLU A 143 9.66 7.79 2.01
CA GLU A 143 9.91 8.81 0.99
C GLU A 143 9.97 8.21 -0.41
N PHE A 144 10.60 7.04 -0.56
CA PHE A 144 10.59 6.28 -1.81
C PHE A 144 9.16 5.96 -2.25
N TRP A 145 8.30 5.49 -1.34
CA TRP A 145 6.90 5.23 -1.64
C TRP A 145 6.15 6.49 -2.07
N CYS A 146 6.34 7.61 -1.37
CA CYS A 146 5.75 8.89 -1.75
C CYS A 146 6.20 9.33 -3.14
N ALA A 147 7.50 9.23 -3.44
CA ALA A 147 8.06 9.57 -4.74
C ALA A 147 7.51 8.67 -5.85
N TYR A 148 7.30 7.38 -5.57
CA TYR A 148 6.73 6.42 -6.51
C TYR A 148 5.24 6.68 -6.79
N PHE A 149 4.45 6.97 -5.76
CA PHE A 149 3.00 7.14 -5.88
C PHE A 149 2.58 8.53 -6.34
N THR A 150 3.44 9.54 -6.22
CA THR A 150 3.17 10.88 -6.76
C THR A 150 2.84 10.86 -8.26
N PRO A 151 3.67 10.27 -9.16
CA PRO A 151 3.33 10.18 -10.57
C PRO A 151 2.11 9.27 -10.82
N VAL A 152 1.90 8.22 -10.01
CA VAL A 152 0.69 7.37 -10.12
C VAL A 152 -0.57 8.20 -9.87
N GLY A 153 -0.59 9.04 -8.83
CA GLY A 153 -1.72 9.91 -8.51
C GLY A 153 -1.99 10.94 -9.61
N ILE A 154 -0.94 11.61 -10.10
CA ILE A 154 -1.05 12.60 -11.18
C ILE A 154 -1.58 11.93 -12.46
N LEU A 155 -1.02 10.79 -12.85
CA LEU A 155 -1.42 10.09 -14.06
C LEU A 155 -2.83 9.50 -13.94
N SER A 156 -3.24 9.03 -12.75
CA SER A 156 -4.61 8.57 -12.48
C SER A 156 -5.61 9.72 -12.62
N PHE A 157 -5.30 10.90 -12.07
CA PHE A 157 -6.13 12.09 -12.26
C PHE A 157 -6.27 12.46 -13.75
N LEU A 158 -5.17 12.43 -14.51
CA LEU A 158 -5.19 12.71 -15.95
C LEU A 158 -5.95 11.65 -16.76
N HIS A 159 -5.93 10.39 -16.30
CA HIS A 159 -6.70 9.29 -16.87
C HIS A 159 -8.20 9.57 -16.70
N PHE A 160 -8.65 9.74 -15.46
CA PHE A 160 -10.07 9.94 -15.12
C PHE A 160 -10.65 11.25 -15.65
N LYS A 161 -9.86 12.32 -15.79
CA LYS A 161 -10.32 13.58 -16.37
C LYS A 161 -10.74 13.44 -17.85
N ARG A 162 -10.31 12.38 -18.52
CA ARG A 162 -10.54 12.15 -19.96
C ARG A 162 -11.61 11.10 -20.24
N THR A 163 -12.07 10.39 -19.22
CA THR A 163 -13.21 9.48 -19.32
C THR A 163 -14.51 10.27 -19.27
#